data_AF-B6EJE4-F1
#
_entry.id   AF-B6EJE4-F1
#
_cell.length_a   1.000
_cell.length_b   1.000
_cell.length_c   1.000
_cell.angle_alpha   90.00
_cell.angle_beta   90.00
_cell.angle_gamma   90.00
#
_symmetry.space_group_name_H-M   'P 1'
#
loop_
_entity.id
_entity.type
_entity.pdbx_description
1 polymer ?
#
loop_
_entity_poly.entity_id
_entity_poly.type
_entity_poly.pdbx_seq_one_letter_code
_entity_poly.pdbx_strand_id
1 'polypeptide(L)'
;MDLLAKLNELDQQLQQEYQAHDINFELLATFLSDREQLLHDCMQVSEIVNSTEWQTAIARTELIIKQMTTLSQKFALDYQKLNHAKKSVQLYRKFQ
;
A
#
# COMPACT_ATOMS: atom_id res chain seq x y z
N MET A 1 16.37 -14.69 13.36
CA MET A 1 15.97 -13.33 12.93
C MET A 1 14.65 -13.01 13.60
N ASP A 2 14.52 -11.81 14.16
CA ASP A 2 13.32 -11.35 14.86
C ASP A 2 12.20 -11.00 13.86
N LEU A 3 11.04 -11.65 14.01
CA LEU A 3 9.87 -11.47 13.11
C LEU A 3 9.30 -10.06 13.19
N LEU A 4 9.30 -9.44 14.38
CA LEU A 4 8.79 -8.08 14.57
C LEU A 4 9.69 -7.04 13.90
N ALA A 5 11.00 -7.27 13.93
CA ALA A 5 11.97 -6.42 13.22
C ALA A 5 11.74 -6.43 11.71
N LYS A 6 11.52 -7.62 11.12
CA LYS A 6 11.20 -7.77 9.69
C LYS A 6 9.89 -7.09 9.33
N LEU A 7 8.86 -7.27 10.15
CA LEU A 7 7.56 -6.63 9.96
C LEU A 7 7.70 -5.09 9.98
N ASN A 8 8.52 -4.57 10.90
CA ASN A 8 8.77 -3.14 11.00
C ASN A 8 9.54 -2.58 9.79
N GLU A 9 10.56 -3.31 9.31
CA GLU A 9 11.29 -2.93 8.10
C GLU A 9 10.35 -2.90 6.88
N LEU A 10 9.51 -3.92 6.73
CA LEU A 10 8.54 -3.99 5.64
C LEU A 10 7.49 -2.88 5.72
N ASP A 11 7.01 -2.54 6.93
CA ASP A 11 6.12 -1.40 7.15
C ASP A 11 6.77 -0.08 6.68
N GLN A 12 8.08 0.10 6.92
CA GLN A 12 8.81 1.29 6.46
C GLN A 12 8.96 1.31 4.94
N GLN A 13 9.25 0.17 4.32
CA GLN A 13 9.33 0.04 2.85
C GLN A 13 7.97 0.35 2.20
N LEU A 14 6.87 -0.18 2.73
CA LEU A 14 5.51 0.16 2.29
C LEU A 14 5.24 1.67 2.36
N GLN A 15 5.63 2.32 3.47
CA GLN A 15 5.45 3.76 3.63
C GLN A 15 6.25 4.57 2.63
N GLN A 16 7.47 4.14 2.29
CA GLN A 16 8.29 4.78 1.27
C GLN A 16 7.65 4.66 -0.12
N GLU A 17 7.19 3.47 -0.48
CA GLU A 17 6.51 3.23 -1.77
C GLU A 17 5.20 4.03 -1.90
N TYR A 18 4.43 4.20 -0.82
CA TYR A 18 3.24 5.07 -0.84
C TYR A 18 3.54 6.54 -1.11
N GLN A 19 4.76 7.01 -0.83
CA GLN A 19 5.19 8.39 -1.06
C GLN A 19 6.00 8.54 -2.35
N ALA A 20 6.28 7.45 -3.07
CA ALA A 20 7.02 7.49 -4.31
C ALA A 20 6.27 8.32 -5.37
N HIS A 21 7.02 9.07 -6.17
CA HIS A 21 6.45 9.86 -7.25
C HIS A 21 5.89 8.98 -8.37
N ASP A 22 6.60 7.89 -8.67
CA ASP A 22 6.18 6.84 -9.58
C ASP A 22 5.93 5.58 -8.76
N ILE A 23 4.66 5.18 -8.66
CA ILE A 23 4.26 4.10 -7.77
C ILE A 23 4.34 2.76 -8.49
N ASN A 24 5.13 1.86 -7.91
CA ASN A 24 5.17 0.48 -8.35
C ASN A 24 4.09 -0.35 -7.63
N PHE A 25 2.93 -0.51 -8.29
CA PHE A 25 1.82 -1.29 -7.74
C PHE A 25 2.11 -2.78 -7.58
N GLU A 26 2.97 -3.36 -8.42
CA GLU A 26 3.35 -4.77 -8.30
C GLU A 26 4.19 -4.97 -7.04
N LEU A 27 5.16 -4.10 -6.80
CA LEU A 27 5.97 -4.13 -5.58
C LEU A 27 5.14 -3.89 -4.32
N LEU A 28 4.21 -2.93 -4.35
CA LEU A 28 3.27 -2.71 -3.25
C LEU A 28 2.42 -3.96 -2.95
N ALA A 29 1.93 -4.65 -3.99
CA ALA A 29 1.16 -5.87 -3.81
C ALA A 29 2.02 -6.99 -3.18
N THR A 30 3.28 -7.13 -3.61
CA THR A 30 4.24 -8.06 -2.99
C THR A 30 4.47 -7.71 -1.51
N PHE A 31 4.77 -6.46 -1.19
CA PHE A 31 5.00 -6.05 0.20
C PHE A 31 3.77 -6.23 1.09
N LEU A 32 2.56 -5.98 0.59
CA LEU A 32 1.34 -6.22 1.34
C LEU A 32 1.12 -7.72 1.61
N SER A 33 1.39 -8.58 0.62
CA SER A 33 1.32 -10.04 0.77
C SER A 33 2.36 -10.56 1.76
N ASP A 34 3.60 -10.09 1.66
CA ASP A 34 4.68 -10.46 2.58
C ASP A 34 4.37 -10.01 4.01
N ARG A 35 3.73 -8.85 4.16
CA ARG A 35 3.28 -8.32 5.45
C ARG A 35 2.21 -9.20 6.07
N GLU A 36 1.22 -9.62 5.28
CA GLU A 36 0.18 -10.54 5.73
C GLU A 36 0.80 -11.84 6.24
N GLN A 37 1.76 -12.41 5.50
CA GLN A 37 2.45 -13.63 5.92
C GLN A 37 3.23 -13.41 7.23
N LEU A 38 3.99 -12.32 7.35
CA LEU A 38 4.74 -12.01 8.58
C LEU A 38 3.83 -11.80 9.80
N LEU A 39 2.67 -11.18 9.62
CA LEU A 39 1.66 -11.09 10.68
C LEU A 39 1.17 -12.47 11.10
N HIS A 40 0.89 -13.35 10.13
CA HIS A 40 0.47 -14.72 10.39
C HIS A 40 1.53 -15.51 11.17
N ASP A 41 2.80 -15.36 10.79
CA ASP A 41 3.94 -15.99 11.46
C ASP A 41 4.10 -15.47 12.89
N CYS A 42 3.97 -14.15 13.11
CA CYS A 42 3.99 -13.54 14.44
C CYS A 42 2.87 -14.09 15.34
N MET A 43 1.67 -14.30 14.78
CA MET A 43 0.53 -14.85 15.52
C MET A 43 0.78 -16.27 16.05
N GLN A 44 1.70 -17.04 15.44
CA GLN A 44 2.05 -18.38 15.91
C GLN A 44 2.98 -18.37 17.14
N VAL A 45 3.54 -17.23 17.52
CA VAL A 45 4.51 -17.12 18.61
C VAL A 45 3.89 -16.39 19.80
N SER A 46 3.59 -17.14 20.87
CA SER A 46 2.89 -16.62 22.05
C SER A 46 3.59 -15.43 22.73
N GLU A 47 4.92 -15.43 22.76
CA GLU A 47 5.69 -14.32 23.33
C GLU A 47 5.51 -13.02 22.54
N ILE A 48 5.44 -13.12 21.21
CA ILE A 48 5.24 -11.97 20.31
C ILE A 48 3.84 -11.38 20.49
N VAL A 49 2.79 -12.20 20.45
CA VAL A 49 1.41 -11.68 20.52
C VAL A 49 1.07 -10.99 21.84
N ASN A 50 1.79 -11.31 22.91
CA ASN A 50 1.64 -10.69 24.22
C ASN A 50 2.54 -9.45 24.41
N SER A 51 3.36 -9.10 23.42
CA SER A 51 4.29 -7.98 23.49
C SER A 51 3.63 -6.65 23.12
N THR A 52 4.19 -5.54 23.60
CA THR A 52 3.73 -4.19 23.27
C THR A 52 4.04 -3.80 21.82
N GLU A 53 5.13 -4.33 21.28
CA GLU A 53 5.56 -4.13 19.89
C GLU A 53 4.55 -4.75 18.92
N TRP A 54 4.00 -5.92 19.24
CA TRP A 54 2.94 -6.55 18.45
C TRP A 54 1.67 -5.70 18.43
N GLN A 55 1.21 -5.22 19.58
CA GLN A 55 0.03 -4.35 19.64
C GLN A 55 0.24 -3.08 18.81
N THR A 56 1.46 -2.53 18.84
CA THR A 56 1.84 -1.39 17.99
C THR A 56 1.85 -1.75 16.50
N ALA A 57 2.29 -2.95 16.12
CA ALA A 57 2.26 -3.44 14.74
C ALA A 57 0.82 -3.64 14.23
N ILE A 58 -0.07 -4.15 15.08
CA ILE A 58 -1.50 -4.28 14.75
C ILE A 58 -2.14 -2.90 14.55
N ALA A 59 -1.89 -1.95 15.46
CA ALA A 59 -2.42 -0.59 15.32
C ALA A 59 -1.95 0.09 14.02
N ARG A 60 -0.70 -0.15 13.58
CA ARG A 60 -0.18 0.35 12.30
C ARG A 60 -0.92 -0.18 11.07
N THR A 61 -1.60 -1.33 11.18
CA THR A 61 -2.37 -1.91 10.06
C THR A 61 -3.48 -0.96 9.59
N GLU A 62 -4.12 -0.23 10.50
CA GLU A 62 -5.15 0.76 10.14
C GLU A 62 -4.57 1.89 9.26
N LEU A 63 -3.37 2.36 9.58
CA LEU A 63 -2.69 3.38 8.80
C LEU A 63 -2.35 2.89 7.39
N ILE A 64 -1.82 1.67 7.28
CA ILE A 64 -1.45 1.06 5.98
C ILE A 64 -2.69 0.89 5.09
N ILE A 65 -3.81 0.39 5.65
CA ILE A 65 -5.07 0.24 4.92
C ILE A 65 -5.58 1.60 4.44
N LYS A 66 -5.55 2.61 5.32
CA LYS A 66 -5.99 3.97 4.99
C LYS A 66 -5.16 4.57 3.85
N GLN A 67 -3.83 4.40 3.89
CA GLN A 67 -2.93 4.88 2.85
C GLN A 67 -3.21 4.19 1.51
N MET A 68 -3.32 2.86 1.48
CA MET A 68 -3.63 2.10 0.26
C MET A 68 -4.99 2.49 -0.34
N THR A 69 -5.99 2.69 0.52
CA THR A 69 -7.33 3.10 0.10
C THR A 69 -7.31 4.49 -0.52
N THR A 70 -6.64 5.44 0.13
CA THR A 70 -6.49 6.81 -0.36
C THR A 70 -5.77 6.83 -1.70
N LEU A 71 -4.72 6.01 -1.83
CA LEU A 71 -3.96 5.90 -3.05
C LEU A 71 -4.80 5.37 -4.22
N SER A 72 -5.54 4.29 -3.98
CA SER A 72 -6.43 3.68 -4.96
C SER A 72 -7.49 4.68 -5.46
N GLN A 73 -8.05 5.49 -4.56
CA GLN A 73 -9.02 6.53 -4.92
C GLN A 73 -8.41 7.62 -5.79
N LYS A 74 -7.18 8.08 -5.47
CA LYS A 74 -6.47 9.08 -6.27
C LYS A 74 -6.25 8.60 -7.71
N PHE A 75 -5.77 7.37 -7.87
CA PHE A 75 -5.52 6.80 -9.21
C PHE A 75 -6.80 6.59 -10.01
N ALA A 76 -7.90 6.19 -9.37
CA ALA A 76 -9.20 6.10 -10.04
C ALA A 76 -9.66 7.46 -10.59
N LEU A 77 -9.49 8.53 -9.82
CA LEU A 77 -9.82 9.91 -10.26
C LEU A 77 -8.92 10.37 -11.40
N ASP A 78 -7.62 10.10 -11.34
CA ASP A 78 -6.68 10.50 -12.39
C ASP A 78 -6.93 9.74 -13.70
N TYR A 79 -7.29 8.45 -13.61
CA TYR A 79 -7.73 7.66 -14.76
C TYR A 79 -9.01 8.24 -15.41
N GLN A 80 -9.99 8.66 -14.61
CA GLN A 80 -11.19 9.33 -15.11
C GLN A 80 -10.85 10.63 -15.86
N LYS A 81 -10.01 11.49 -15.28
CA LYS A 81 -9.57 12.74 -15.93
C LYS A 81 -8.86 12.48 -17.25
N LEU A 82 -7.97 11.48 -17.31
CA LEU A 82 -7.27 11.10 -18.53
C LEU A 82 -8.26 10.65 -19.62
N ASN A 83 -9.28 9.88 -19.26
CA ASN A 83 -10.31 9.46 -20.21
C ASN A 83 -11.13 10.63 -20.74
N HIS A 84 -11.47 11.62 -19.89
CA HIS A 84 -12.11 12.85 -20.34
C HIS A 84 -11.21 13.62 -21.32
N ALA A 85 -9.92 13.80 -21.00
CA ALA A 85 -8.98 14.47 -21.89
C ALA A 85 -8.85 13.75 -23.25
N LYS A 86 -8.75 12.42 -23.26
CA LYS A 86 -8.72 11.62 -24.50
C LYS A 86 -9.97 11.83 -25.35
N LYS A 87 -11.16 11.86 -24.73
CA LYS A 87 -12.43 12.16 -25.43
C LYS A 87 -12.41 13.57 -26.03
N SER A 88 -11.92 14.57 -25.30
CA SER A 88 -11.77 15.94 -25.81
C SER A 88 -10.81 16.01 -27.00
N VAL A 89 -9.67 15.32 -26.94
CA VAL A 89 -8.72 15.25 -28.07
C VAL A 89 -9.36 14.59 -29.29
N GLN A 90 -10.12 13.50 -29.10
CA GLN A 90 -10.86 12.86 -30.20
C GLN A 90 -11.91 13.79 -30.82
N LEU A 91 -12.56 14.63 -30.01
CA LEU A 91 -13.51 15.63 -30.49
C LEU A 91 -12.80 16.68 -31.36
N TYR A 92 -11.65 17.21 -30.91
CA TYR A 92 -10.89 18.21 -31.67
C TYR A 92 -10.40 17.69 -33.02
N ARG A 93 -10.00 16.42 -33.10
CA ARG A 93 -9.61 15.78 -34.36
C ARG A 93 -10.72 15.77 -35.42
N LYS A 94 -11.99 15.95 -35.06
CA LYS A 94 -13.09 16.04 -36.04
C LYS A 94 -13.15 17.38 -36.77
N PHE A 95 -12.41 18.37 -36.28
CA PHE A 95 -12.32 19.72 -36.84
C PHE A 95 -10.97 19.98 -37.55
N GLN A 96 -10.12 18.96 -37.64
CA GLN A 96 -8.89 18.94 -38.44
C GLN A 96 -9.14 18.13 -39.70
#